data_AF-A0A1Y1RD42-F1
#
_entry.id   AF-A0A1Y1RD42-F1
#
_cell.length_a   1.000
_cell.length_b   1.000
_cell.length_c   1.000
_cell.angle_alpha   90.00
_cell.angle_beta   90.00
_cell.angle_gamma   90.00
#
_symmetry.space_group_name_H-M   'P 1'
#
loop_
_entity.id
_entity.type
_entity.pdbx_description
1 polymer ?
#
loop_
_entity_poly.entity_id
_entity_poly.type
_entity_poly.pdbx_seq_one_letter_code
_entity_poly.pdbx_strand_id
1 'polypeptide(L)' 'MCEQRYKPERIYHVSKTQLSVARHWGQCTYNGALYHYDAVADMLTRDDIFKENLAQNKQLADDHKKAEKERFMSMQKDLF' A
#
# COMPACT_ATOMS: atom_id res chain seq x y z
N MET A 1 -32.78 -7.49 9.59
CA MET A 1 -31.37 -7.85 9.83
C MET A 1 -30.53 -7.13 8.78
N CYS A 2 -29.62 -6.24 9.16
CA CYS A 2 -28.72 -5.62 8.19
C CYS A 2 -27.65 -6.65 7.80
N GLU A 3 -27.71 -7.14 6.57
CA GLU A 3 -26.62 -7.92 5.97
C GLU A 3 -25.33 -7.10 6.02
N GLN A 4 -24.34 -7.58 6.77
CA GLN A 4 -22.98 -7.07 6.66
C GLN A 4 -22.48 -7.45 5.27
N ARG A 5 -22.56 -6.51 4.32
CA ARG A 5 -21.99 -6.70 2.98
C ARG A 5 -20.51 -6.99 3.13
N TYR A 6 -20.06 -8.12 2.58
CA TYR A 6 -18.66 -8.50 2.59
C TYR A 6 -17.79 -7.43 1.91
N LYS A 7 -16.73 -7.01 2.60
CA LYS A 7 -15.77 -5.99 2.15
C LYS A 7 -14.41 -6.68 2.00
N PRO A 8 -14.04 -7.20 0.81
CA PRO A 8 -12.74 -7.83 0.63
C PRO A 8 -11.62 -6.83 0.92
N GLU A 9 -10.47 -7.30 1.38
CA GLU A 9 -9.30 -6.44 1.59
C GLU A 9 -8.71 -5.97 0.26
N ARG A 10 -8.72 -6.85 -0.75
CA ARG A 10 -8.14 -6.63 -2.07
C ARG A 10 -9.09 -7.11 -3.16
N ILE A 11 -9.16 -6.37 -4.26
CA ILE A 11 -9.92 -6.74 -5.46
C ILE A 11 -8.95 -6.73 -6.63
N TYR A 12 -8.82 -7.85 -7.35
CA TYR A 12 -7.84 -8.04 -8.42
C TYR A 12 -8.47 -7.88 -9.81
N HIS A 13 -7.62 -7.68 -10.82
CA HIS A 13 -8.01 -7.57 -12.23
C HIS A 13 -9.03 -6.46 -12.47
N VAL A 14 -8.87 -5.34 -11.76
CA VAL A 14 -9.85 -4.24 -11.70
C VAL A 14 -10.14 -3.69 -13.09
N SER A 15 -9.13 -3.63 -13.96
CA SER A 15 -9.27 -3.22 -15.36
C SER A 15 -10.31 -4.01 -16.17
N LYS A 16 -10.60 -5.26 -15.78
CA LYS A 16 -11.55 -6.15 -16.46
C LYS A 16 -12.93 -6.18 -15.81
N THR A 17 -13.19 -5.28 -14.85
CA THR A 17 -14.44 -5.27 -14.07
C THR A 17 -15.17 -3.93 -14.18
N GLN A 18 -16.38 -3.89 -13.63
CA GLN A 18 -17.15 -2.66 -13.45
C GLN A 18 -16.44 -1.62 -12.56
N LEU A 19 -15.44 -2.04 -11.77
CA LEU A 19 -14.64 -1.15 -10.91
C LEU A 19 -13.48 -0.47 -11.66
N SER A 20 -13.34 -0.70 -12.97
CA SER A 20 -12.32 -0.06 -13.82
C SER A 20 -12.39 1.47 -13.81
N VAL A 21 -13.49 2.08 -13.38
CA VAL A 21 -13.59 3.53 -13.13
C VAL A 21 -12.52 4.04 -12.16
N ALA A 22 -12.10 3.22 -11.19
CA ALA A 22 -11.05 3.58 -10.24
C ALA A 22 -9.68 3.82 -10.91
N ARG A 23 -9.47 3.31 -12.13
CA ARG A 23 -8.26 3.57 -12.92
C ARG A 23 -8.12 5.04 -13.31
N HIS A 24 -9.24 5.72 -13.49
CA HIS A 24 -9.27 7.12 -13.90
C HIS A 24 -9.20 8.07 -12.71
N TRP A 25 -9.74 7.67 -11.56
CA TRP A 25 -9.85 8.53 -10.37
C TRP A 25 -8.88 8.16 -9.24
N GLY A 26 -8.15 7.06 -9.39
CA GLY A 26 -7.20 6.54 -8.39
C GLY A 26 -7.85 5.80 -7.21
N GLN A 27 -9.18 5.86 -7.06
CA GLN A 27 -9.90 5.23 -5.96
C GLN A 27 -11.40 5.05 -6.28
N CYS A 28 -12.08 4.20 -5.51
CA CYS A 28 -13.54 4.08 -5.56
C CYS A 28 -14.12 3.59 -4.23
N THR A 29 -15.42 3.80 -4.03
CA THR A 29 -16.17 3.19 -2.93
C THR A 29 -16.89 1.93 -3.41
N TYR A 30 -16.66 0.81 -2.73
CA TYR A 30 -17.33 -0.46 -2.99
C TYR A 30 -17.84 -1.08 -1.69
N ASN A 31 -19.10 -1.53 -1.67
CA ASN A 31 -19.78 -2.07 -0.48
C ASN A 31 -19.64 -1.18 0.78
N GLY A 32 -19.57 0.15 0.61
CA GLY A 32 -19.42 1.08 1.73
C GLY A 32 -18.02 1.07 2.37
N ALA A 33 -16.98 0.68 1.63
CA ALA A 33 -15.58 0.91 1.98
C ALA A 33 -14.86 1.64 0.84
N LEU A 34 -13.87 2.46 1.20
CA LEU A 34 -12.99 3.14 0.26
C LEU A 34 -11.85 2.21 -0.14
N TYR A 35 -11.51 2.20 -1.43
CA TYR A 35 -10.42 1.43 -2.00
C TYR A 35 -9.54 2.31 -2.87
N HIS A 36 -8.22 2.13 -2.76
CA HIS A 36 -7.19 2.79 -3.57
C HIS A 36 -6.73 1.87 -4.69
N TYR A 37 -6.64 2.40 -5.91
CA TYR A 37 -6.20 1.66 -7.09
C TYR A 37 -4.68 1.68 -7.22
N ASP A 38 -4.10 0.49 -7.36
CA ASP A 38 -2.71 0.26 -7.72
C ASP A 38 -2.65 -0.15 -9.20
N ALA A 39 -2.08 0.74 -10.02
CA ALA A 39 -1.93 0.53 -11.46
C ALA A 39 -0.88 -0.52 -11.82
N VAL A 40 0.12 -0.75 -10.95
CA VAL A 40 1.17 -1.75 -11.19
C VAL A 40 0.62 -3.16 -11.01
N ALA A 41 -0.18 -3.36 -9.97
CA ALA A 41 -0.78 -4.66 -9.65
C ALA A 41 -2.17 -4.88 -10.28
N ASP A 42 -2.74 -3.87 -10.95
CA ASP A 42 -4.14 -3.84 -11.41
C ASP A 42 -5.14 -4.27 -10.32
N MET A 43 -4.99 -3.66 -9.14
CA MET A 43 -5.65 -4.09 -7.91
C MET A 43 -6.21 -2.90 -7.12
N LEU A 44 -7.33 -3.10 -6.44
CA LEU A 44 -7.88 -2.18 -5.44
C LEU A 44 -7.54 -2.70 -4.04
N THR A 45 -6.97 -1.84 -3.20
CA THR A 45 -6.66 -2.14 -1.79
C THR A 45 -7.56 -1.31 -0.89
N ARG A 46 -8.20 -1.93 0.10
CA ARG A 46 -9.05 -1.22 1.06
C ARG A 46 -8.23 -0.21 1.87
N ASP A 47 -8.83 0.93 2.19
CA ASP A 47 -8.13 2.10 2.77
C ASP A 47 -7.36 1.80 4.08
N ASP A 48 -7.90 0.96 4.96
CA ASP A 48 -7.26 0.51 6.19
C ASP A 48 -5.97 -0.27 5.90
N ILE A 49 -6.03 -1.26 5.00
CA ILE A 49 -4.89 -2.07 4.57
C ILE A 49 -3.87 -1.22 3.81
N PHE A 50 -4.35 -0.28 2.98
CA PHE A 50 -3.48 0.63 2.25
C PHE A 50 -2.64 1.51 3.20
N LYS A 51 -3.28 2.08 4.22
CA LYS A 51 -2.59 2.88 5.26
C LYS A 51 -1.62 2.06 6.08
N GLU A 52 -1.98 0.82 6.43
CA GLU A 52 -1.10 -0.10 7.13
C GLU A 52 0.17 -0.39 6.30
N ASN A 53 0.01 -0.72 5.01
CA ASN A 53 1.13 -0.95 4.11
C ASN A 53 2.04 0.29 3.98
N LEU A 54 1.46 1.50 3.89
CA LEU A 54 2.23 2.74 3.86
C LEU A 54 3.07 2.94 5.13
N ALA A 55 2.49 2.66 6.31
CA ALA A 55 3.19 2.77 7.58
C ALA A 55 4.35 1.76 7.67
N GLN A 56 4.12 0.50 7.27
CA GLN A 56 5.14 -0.54 7.24
C GLN A 56 6.29 -0.18 6.28
N ASN A 57 5.96 0.27 5.07
CA ASN A 57 6.97 0.68 4.08
C ASN A 57 7.82 1.86 4.56
N LYS A 58 7.22 2.81 5.27
CA LYS A 58 7.95 3.93 5.88
C LYS A 58 8.95 3.43 6.93
N GLN A 59 8.52 2.53 7.82
CA GLN A 59 9.39 1.96 8.84
C GLN A 59 10.59 1.23 8.22
N LEU A 60 10.33 0.39 7.20
CA LEU A 60 11.39 -0.31 6.47
C LEU A 60 12.38 0.68 5.84
N ALA A 61 11.90 1.75 5.20
CA ALA A 61 12.77 2.75 4.60
C ALA A 61 13.66 3.47 5.64
N ASP A 62 13.12 3.75 6.82
CA ASP A 62 13.87 4.39 7.89
C ASP A 62 14.91 3.43 8.51
N ASP A 63 14.57 2.15 8.66
CA ASP A 63 15.50 1.10 9.11
C ASP A 63 16.66 0.90 8.11
N HIS A 64 16.36 0.91 6.81
CA HIS A 64 17.39 0.84 5.76
C HIS A 64 18.36 2.03 5.81
N LYS A 65 17.85 3.26 5.93
CA LYS A 65 18.71 4.46 6.07
C LYS A 65 19.59 4.38 7.31
N LYS A 66 19.06 3.90 8.43
CA LYS A 66 19.81 3.74 9.67
C LYS A 66 20.95 2.73 9.48
N ALA A 67 20.67 1.57 8.88
CA ALA A 67 21.66 0.55 8.61
C ALA A 67 22.77 1.04 7.65
N GLU A 68 22.42 1.81 6.62
CA GLU A 68 23.41 2.41 5.71
C GLU A 68 24.31 3.43 6.44
N LYS A 69 23.71 4.28 7.30
CA LYS A 69 24.47 5.24 8.10
C LYS A 69 25.42 4.54 9.07
N GLU A 70 24.97 3.49 9.74
CA GLU A 70 25.80 2.68 10.65
C GLU A 70 26.98 2.03 9.90
N ARG A 71 26.73 1.45 8.73
CA ARG A 71 27.78 0.91 7.85
C ARG A 71 28.78 1.97 7.40
N PHE A 72 28.30 3.16 7.04
CA PHE A 72 29.17 4.25 6.63
C PHE A 72 30.04 4.74 7.78
N MET A 73 29.46 4.91 8.97
CA MET A 73 30.19 5.31 10.18
C MET A 73 31.22 4.26 10.61
N SER A 74 30.90 2.97 10.49
CA SER A 74 31.88 1.91 10.80
C SER A 74 33.07 1.95 9.83
N MET A 75 32.80 2.08 8.52
CA MET A 75 33.88 2.22 7.53
C MET A 75 34.74 3.46 7.75
N GLN A 76 34.15 4.59 8.15
CA GLN A 76 34.92 5.80 8.47
C GLN A 76 35.83 5.61 9.68
N LYS A 77 35.34 4.91 10.71
CA LYS A 77 36.15 4.58 11.89
C LYS A 77 37.33 3.68 11.57
N ASP A 78 37.20 2.81 10.57
CA ASP A 78 38.30 1.92 10.15
C ASP A 78 39.34 2.64 9.26
N LEU A 79 39.03 3.85 8.77
CA LEU A 79 39.89 4.61 7.86
C LEU A 79 40.77 5.66 8.56
N PHE A 80 40.48 6.00 9.83
CA PHE A 80 41.19 6.99 10.65
C PHE A 80 41.55 6.43 12.02
#